data_AF-A0A942HN52-F1
#
_entry.id   AF-A0A942HN52-F1
#
_cell.length_a   1.000
_cell.length_b   1.000
_cell.length_c   1.000
_cell.angle_alpha   90.00
_cell.angle_beta   90.00
_cell.angle_gamma   90.00
#
_symmetry.space_group_name_H-M   'P 1'
#
loop_
_entity.id
_entity.type
_entity.pdbx_description
1 polymer ?
#
loop_
_entity_poly.entity_id
_entity_poly.type
_entity_poly.pdbx_seq_one_letter_code
_entity_poly.pdbx_strand_id
1 'polypeptide(L)'
;MPAAGDFEAAIERLLDPERFAEAERVVAGAAPQLQRVLAAALAEGGWFAEPHEAEALKAATTPDPDERITAVRALLAEEARMGMMVGVAVGWALKEEMAALEAGRADITERDGDS
;
A
#
# COMPACT_ATOMS: atom_id res chain seq x y z
N MET A 1 8.20 16.71 1.25
CA MET A 1 8.85 15.44 1.62
C MET A 1 9.36 15.57 3.04
N PRO A 2 8.95 14.71 3.99
CA PRO A 2 9.47 14.74 5.36
C PRO A 2 11.00 14.54 5.33
N ALA A 3 11.71 15.03 6.35
CA ALA A 3 13.12 14.71 6.51
C ALA A 3 13.27 13.21 6.80
N ALA A 4 14.37 12.57 6.35
CA ALA A 4 14.58 11.13 6.55
C ALA A 4 14.35 10.71 8.02
N GLY A 5 14.94 11.46 8.97
CA GLY A 5 14.79 11.19 10.41
C GLY A 5 13.35 11.26 10.95
N ASP A 6 12.47 12.06 10.34
CA ASP A 6 11.06 12.11 10.72
C ASP A 6 10.31 10.84 10.28
N PHE A 7 10.72 10.26 9.14
CA PHE A 7 10.16 9.03 8.62
C PHE A 7 10.59 7.83 9.48
N GLU A 8 11.87 7.71 9.80
CA GLU A 8 12.34 6.65 10.71
C GLU A 8 11.68 6.74 12.11
N ALA A 9 11.58 7.95 12.67
CA ALA A 9 10.89 8.15 13.95
C ALA A 9 9.40 7.79 13.90
N ALA A 10 8.73 8.03 12.77
CA ALA A 10 7.35 7.61 12.56
C ALA A 10 7.22 6.08 12.49
N ILE A 11 8.16 5.38 11.83
CA ILE A 11 8.20 3.91 11.78
C ILE A 11 8.33 3.33 13.19
N GLU A 12 9.29 3.83 13.99
CA GLU A 12 9.50 3.36 15.37
C GLU A 12 8.23 3.52 16.23
N ARG A 13 7.48 4.60 16.03
CA ARG A 13 6.20 4.82 16.74
C ARG A 13 5.09 3.88 16.27
N LEU A 14 5.14 3.39 15.03
CA LEU A 14 4.17 2.42 14.51
C LEU A 14 4.47 0.98 14.97
N LEU A 15 5.68 0.71 15.49
CA LEU A 15 6.01 -0.58 16.11
C LEU A 15 5.25 -0.80 17.43
N ASP A 16 4.69 0.25 18.04
CA ASP A 16 3.77 0.16 19.17
C ASP A 16 2.44 -0.47 18.71
N PRO A 17 2.09 -1.69 19.16
CA PRO A 17 0.91 -2.40 18.70
C PRO A 17 -0.40 -1.65 18.95
N GLU A 18 -0.48 -0.87 20.03
CA GLU A 18 -1.70 -0.13 20.37
C GLU A 18 -1.93 1.04 19.40
N ARG A 19 -0.84 1.67 18.93
CA ARG A 19 -0.90 2.76 17.94
C ARG A 19 -1.31 2.27 16.56
N PHE A 20 -0.92 1.04 16.22
CA PHE A 20 -1.29 0.45 14.94
C PHE A 20 -2.72 -0.10 14.93
N ALA A 21 -3.20 -0.62 16.06
CA ALA A 21 -4.52 -1.25 16.18
C ALA A 21 -5.71 -0.32 15.83
N GLU A 22 -5.59 0.99 16.06
CA GLU A 22 -6.61 1.95 15.64
C GLU A 22 -6.65 2.13 14.12
N ALA A 23 -5.47 2.27 13.50
CA ALA A 23 -5.37 2.33 12.05
C ALA A 23 -5.89 1.05 11.39
N GLU A 24 -5.55 -0.13 11.95
CA GLU A 24 -6.07 -1.41 11.47
C GLU A 24 -7.59 -1.49 11.51
N ARG A 25 -8.24 -1.02 12.59
CA ARG A 25 -9.70 -1.04 12.70
C ARG A 25 -10.38 -0.19 11.63
N VAL A 26 -9.84 1.00 11.37
CA VAL A 26 -10.36 1.91 10.33
C VAL A 26 -10.17 1.30 8.95
N VAL A 27 -8.97 0.78 8.67
CA VAL A 27 -8.63 0.13 7.39
C VAL A 27 -9.49 -1.11 7.16
N ALA A 28 -9.71 -1.94 8.18
CA ALA A 28 -10.53 -3.15 8.09
C ALA A 28 -11.97 -2.83 7.67
N GLY A 29 -12.54 -1.73 8.17
CA GLY A 29 -13.87 -1.26 7.76
C GLY A 29 -13.95 -0.81 6.30
N ALA A 30 -12.83 -0.35 5.73
CA ALA A 30 -12.72 0.10 4.34
C ALA A 30 -12.10 -0.95 3.40
N ALA A 31 -11.78 -2.15 3.91
CA ALA A 31 -11.01 -3.16 3.18
C ALA A 31 -11.59 -3.53 1.80
N PRO A 32 -12.91 -3.74 1.62
CA PRO A 32 -13.47 -4.05 0.30
C PRO A 32 -13.27 -2.93 -0.73
N GLN A 33 -13.34 -1.67 -0.31
CA GLN A 33 -13.13 -0.50 -1.17
C GLN A 33 -11.64 -0.36 -1.49
N LEU A 34 -10.78 -0.50 -0.49
CA LEU A 34 -9.32 -0.44 -0.65
C LEU A 34 -8.80 -1.53 -1.58
N GLN A 35 -9.36 -2.73 -1.51
CA GLN A 35 -9.01 -3.82 -2.42
C GLN A 35 -9.24 -3.46 -3.89
N ARG A 36 -10.30 -2.68 -4.21
CA ARG A 36 -10.54 -2.19 -5.57
C ARG A 36 -9.49 -1.18 -6.02
N VAL A 37 -9.12 -0.24 -5.15
CA VAL A 37 -8.07 0.76 -5.43
C VAL A 37 -6.72 0.07 -5.65
N LEU A 38 -6.38 -0.89 -4.78
CA LEU A 38 -5.15 -1.68 -4.91
C LEU A 38 -5.14 -2.47 -6.21
N ALA A 39 -6.22 -3.18 -6.54
CA ALA A 39 -6.31 -3.93 -7.79
C ALA A 39 -6.13 -3.04 -9.03
N ALA A 40 -6.73 -1.84 -9.03
CA ALA A 40 -6.55 -0.87 -10.11
C ALA A 40 -5.10 -0.36 -10.20
N ALA A 41 -4.50 0.04 -9.08
CA ALA A 41 -3.12 0.53 -9.02
C ALA A 41 -2.11 -0.54 -9.48
N LEU A 42 -2.35 -1.79 -9.12
CA LEU A 42 -1.53 -2.94 -9.52
C LEU A 42 -1.65 -3.25 -11.02
N ALA A 43 -2.85 -3.11 -11.59
CA ALA A 43 -3.09 -3.30 -13.01
C ALA A 43 -2.49 -2.15 -13.87
N GLU A 44 -2.68 -0.90 -13.46
CA GLU A 44 -2.21 0.29 -14.20
C GLU A 44 -0.69 0.46 -14.16
N GLY A 45 -0.04 0.08 -13.05
CA GLY A 45 1.42 0.16 -12.91
C GLY A 45 2.21 -0.90 -13.68
N GLY A 46 1.54 -1.84 -14.36
CA GLY A 46 2.19 -2.94 -15.09
C GLY A 46 2.94 -3.94 -14.20
N TRP A 47 2.78 -3.85 -12.88
CA TRP A 47 3.51 -4.64 -11.88
C TRP A 47 3.15 -6.13 -11.90
N PHE A 48 1.93 -6.46 -12.34
CA PHE A 48 1.42 -7.84 -12.49
C PHE A 48 1.10 -8.21 -13.95
N ALA A 49 1.67 -7.50 -14.93
CA ALA A 49 1.44 -7.75 -16.36
C ALA A 49 2.19 -9.01 -16.88
N GLU A 50 2.07 -9.27 -18.19
CA GLU A 50 2.67 -10.43 -18.92
C GLU A 50 4.09 -10.87 -18.49
N PRO A 51 5.05 -9.98 -18.14
CA PRO A 51 6.36 -10.40 -17.63
C PRO A 51 6.29 -11.28 -16.37
N HIS A 52 5.29 -11.07 -15.51
CA HIS A 52 5.13 -11.78 -14.26
C HIS A 52 4.61 -13.22 -14.47
N GLU A 53 3.71 -13.42 -15.43
CA GLU A 53 3.25 -14.77 -15.80
C GLU A 53 4.39 -15.62 -16.37
N ALA A 54 5.27 -15.02 -17.17
CA ALA A 54 6.44 -15.70 -17.72
C ALA A 54 7.45 -16.12 -16.64
N GLU A 55 7.72 -15.25 -15.66
CA GLU A 55 8.60 -15.57 -14.53
C GLU A 55 7.97 -16.60 -13.58
N ALA A 56 6.65 -16.54 -13.35
CA ALA A 56 5.94 -17.56 -12.59
C ALA A 56 5.99 -18.93 -13.28
N LEU A 57 5.77 -18.99 -14.59
CA LEU A 57 5.88 -20.22 -15.38
C LEU A 57 7.30 -20.78 -15.36
N LYS A 58 8.31 -19.93 -15.52
CA LYS A 58 9.73 -20.29 -15.44
C LYS A 58 10.09 -20.85 -14.07
N ALA A 59 9.66 -20.21 -12.98
CA ALA A 59 9.85 -20.73 -11.63
C ALA A 59 9.16 -22.11 -11.49
N ALA A 60 7.90 -22.24 -11.91
CA ALA A 60 7.13 -23.48 -11.79
C ALA A 60 7.71 -24.65 -12.60
N THR A 61 8.36 -24.37 -13.73
CA THR A 61 8.90 -25.38 -14.66
C THR A 61 10.40 -25.63 -14.49
N THR A 62 11.04 -25.01 -13.50
CA THR A 62 12.45 -25.24 -13.19
C THR A 62 12.68 -26.73 -12.89
N PRO A 63 13.59 -27.42 -13.61
CA PRO A 63 13.74 -28.88 -13.51
C PRO A 63 14.18 -29.35 -12.13
N ASP A 64 15.20 -28.68 -11.58
CA ASP A 64 15.73 -29.03 -10.27
C ASP A 64 14.77 -28.61 -9.15
N PRO A 65 14.41 -29.51 -8.22
CA PRO A 65 13.48 -29.19 -7.14
C PRO A 65 13.93 -28.08 -6.18
N ASP A 66 15.23 -28.01 -5.87
CA ASP A 66 15.75 -27.02 -4.92
C ASP A 66 15.88 -25.65 -5.58
N GLU A 67 16.32 -25.62 -6.84
CA GLU A 67 16.30 -24.40 -7.67
C GLU A 67 14.87 -23.88 -7.86
N ARG A 68 13.89 -24.78 -8.09
CA ARG A 68 12.48 -24.41 -8.22
C ARG A 68 11.94 -23.76 -6.96
N ILE A 69 12.20 -24.33 -5.78
CA ILE A 69 11.78 -23.74 -4.51
C ILE A 69 12.43 -22.36 -4.32
N THR A 70 13.71 -22.23 -4.68
CA THR A 70 14.44 -20.96 -4.61
C THR A 70 13.83 -19.91 -5.53
N ALA A 71 13.50 -20.26 -6.77
CA ALA A 71 12.86 -19.38 -7.73
C ALA A 71 11.47 -18.91 -7.25
N VAL A 72 10.65 -19.82 -6.72
CA VAL A 72 9.34 -19.48 -6.16
C VAL A 72 9.47 -18.53 -4.96
N ARG A 73 10.43 -18.78 -4.05
CA ARG A 73 10.66 -17.89 -2.91
C ARG A 73 11.11 -16.49 -3.33
N ALA A 74 11.96 -16.40 -4.35
CA ALA A 74 12.39 -15.12 -4.90
C ALA A 74 11.19 -14.34 -5.48
N LEU A 75 10.32 -15.03 -6.22
CA LEU A 75 9.10 -14.42 -6.78
C LEU A 75 8.16 -13.92 -5.67
N LEU A 76 7.90 -14.72 -4.64
CA LEU A 76 7.07 -14.30 -3.50
C LEU A 76 7.67 -13.11 -2.73
N ALA A 77 8.99 -13.07 -2.56
CA ALA A 77 9.67 -11.96 -1.91
C ALA A 77 9.52 -10.66 -2.71
N GLU A 78 9.61 -10.76 -4.04
CA GLU A 78 9.40 -9.64 -4.93
C GLU A 78 7.94 -9.17 -4.91
N GLU A 79 6.96 -10.07 -4.99
CA GLU A 79 5.53 -9.73 -4.85
C GLU A 79 5.23 -9.03 -3.53
N ALA A 80 5.79 -9.51 -2.42
CA ALA A 80 5.62 -8.86 -1.12
C ALA A 80 6.22 -7.45 -1.09
N ARG A 81 7.41 -7.27 -1.68
CA ARG A 81 8.08 -5.96 -1.79
C ARG A 81 7.24 -5.00 -2.63
N MET A 82 6.70 -5.46 -3.76
CA MET A 82 5.84 -4.67 -4.64
C MET A 82 4.53 -4.29 -3.95
N GLY A 83 3.84 -5.25 -3.33
CA GLY A 83 2.62 -5.03 -2.57
C GLY A 83 2.81 -4.01 -1.45
N MET A 84 3.94 -4.07 -0.74
CA MET A 84 4.29 -3.08 0.29
C MET A 84 4.44 -1.67 -0.29
N MET A 85 5.21 -1.51 -1.37
CA MET A 85 5.40 -0.19 -1.99
C MET A 85 4.09 0.43 -2.44
N VAL A 86 3.22 -0.37 -3.07
CA VAL A 86 1.91 0.07 -3.55
C VAL A 86 0.99 0.40 -2.38
N GLY A 87 0.96 -0.44 -1.34
CA GLY A 87 0.20 -0.18 -0.12
C GLY A 87 0.59 1.13 0.56
N VAL A 88 1.89 1.43 0.65
CA VAL A 88 2.40 2.70 1.20
C VAL A 88 1.99 3.88 0.32
N ALA A 89 2.13 3.77 -1.00
CA ALA A 89 1.73 4.84 -1.93
C ALA A 89 0.23 5.13 -1.85
N VAL A 90 -0.62 4.10 -1.81
CA VAL A 90 -2.07 4.25 -1.61
C VAL A 90 -2.36 4.89 -0.25
N GLY A 91 -1.67 4.48 0.81
CA GLY A 91 -1.79 5.09 2.13
C GLY A 91 -1.47 6.59 2.16
N TRP A 92 -0.41 7.01 1.45
CA TRP A 92 -0.09 8.44 1.30
C TRP A 92 -1.14 9.20 0.51
N ALA A 93 -1.59 8.67 -0.63
CA ALA A 93 -2.63 9.29 -1.43
C ALA A 93 -3.93 9.48 -0.62
N LEU A 94 -4.35 8.46 0.14
CA LEU A 94 -5.51 8.56 1.02
C LEU A 94 -5.36 9.65 2.08
N LYS A 95 -4.17 9.77 2.67
CA LYS A 95 -3.88 10.83 3.66
C LYS A 95 -4.03 12.22 3.04
N GLU A 96 -3.54 12.42 1.82
CA GLU A 96 -3.65 13.69 1.11
C GLU A 96 -5.10 14.02 0.74
N GLU A 97 -5.85 13.05 0.24
CA GLU A 97 -7.29 13.20 -0.07
C GLU A 97 -8.10 13.55 1.18
N MET A 98 -7.85 12.89 2.32
CA MET A 98 -8.52 13.22 3.57
C MET A 98 -8.21 14.64 4.04
N ALA A 99 -6.94 15.07 3.97
CA ALA A 99 -6.56 16.43 4.35
C ALA A 99 -7.23 17.49 3.45
N ALA A 100 -7.37 17.22 2.15
CA ALA A 100 -8.09 18.09 1.22
C ALA A 100 -9.59 18.18 1.56
N LEU A 101 -10.22 17.05 1.89
CA LEU A 101 -11.63 17.00 2.30
C LEU A 101 -11.87 17.73 3.63
N GLU A 102 -10.94 17.63 4.58
CA GLU A 102 -10.99 18.35 5.85
C GLU A 102 -10.89 19.86 5.64
N ALA A 103 -9.93 20.31 4.81
CA ALA A 103 -9.76 21.72 4.48
C ALA A 103 -11.01 22.31 3.80
N GLY A 104 -11.61 21.59 2.84
CA GLY A 104 -12.84 22.02 2.18
C GLY A 104 -14.03 22.13 3.14
N ARG A 105 -14.08 21.30 4.18
CA ARG A 105 -15.15 21.37 5.20
C ARG A 105 -15.01 22.56 6.13
N ALA A 106 -13.77 22.93 6.47
CA ALA A 106 -13.49 24.12 7.27
C ALA A 106 -13.93 25.40 6.54
N ASP A 107 -13.63 25.52 5.25
CA ASP A 107 -14.01 26.66 4.41
C ASP A 107 -15.54 26.83 4.29
N ILE A 108 -16.30 25.73 4.15
CA ILE A 108 -17.78 25.78 4.15
C ILE A 108 -18.33 26.29 5.49
N THR A 109 -17.75 25.84 6.61
CA THR A 109 -18.22 26.22 7.95
C THR A 109 -17.93 27.69 8.26
N GLU A 110 -16.82 28.23 7.77
CA GLU A 110 -16.45 29.65 7.94
C GLU A 110 -17.33 30.58 7.09
N ARG A 111 -17.77 30.11 5.91
CA ARG A 111 -18.68 30.87 5.02
C ARG A 111 -20.13 30.89 5.51
N ASP A 112 -20.60 29.81 6.13
CA ASP A 112 -21.96 29.72 6.69
C ASP A 112 -22.10 30.41 8.06
N GLY A 113 -20.98 30.65 8.77
CA GLY A 113 -20.95 31.31 10.08
C GLY A 113 -20.90 32.84 10.07
N ASP A 114 -20.65 33.45 8.91
CA ASP A 114 -20.55 34.92 8.70
C ASP A 114 -21.80 35.52 8.00
N SER A 115 -22.89 34.75 7.89
CA SER A 115 -24.17 35.20 7.29
C SER A 115 -25.30 35.41 8.30
#